data_AF-A0A0N1NDG0-F1
#
_entry.id   AF-A0A0N1NDG0-F1
#
_cell.length_a   1.000
_cell.length_b   1.000
_cell.length_c   1.000
_cell.angle_alpha   90.00
_cell.angle_beta   90.00
_cell.angle_gamma   90.00
#
_symmetry.space_group_name_H-M   'P 1'
#
loop_
_entity.id
_entity.type
_entity.pdbx_description
1 polymer ?
#
loop_
_entity_poly.entity_id
_entity_poly.type
_entity_poly.pdbx_seq_one_letter_code
_entity_poly.pdbx_strand_id
1 'polypeptide(L)'
;MTTAETHAIHALWETMARAWASADAALFASVFSPDCDFTTVRGDKPPGRAGIAAGHDRLFRTQYASTRLEARIVAVRHLRPDLATVEAESTILTAAGAPLATTHALAVAERTATGDWHLTAFHNMIPAIPKETAAVPQPTESEQARPKLRHLAIVAKDPEKLAAFYTSVFSMELFHRDPDGSCFLSDGHLSLALIKHRLDGDTPLGMNHFGFHVTDTEATSAALVEAGTDKPAERFTDRPFAEYRAMDPEGNWFDLSAHGFGGPRPPSTPDET
;
A
#
# COMPACT_ATOMS: atom_id res chain seq x y z
N MET A 1 15.02 33.45 -23.07
CA MET A 1 14.26 32.23 -23.43
C MET A 1 13.17 32.66 -24.40
N THR A 2 13.07 32.03 -25.57
CA THR A 2 11.98 32.39 -26.50
C THR A 2 10.75 31.54 -26.17
N THR A 3 9.57 32.13 -26.28
CA THR A 3 8.28 31.45 -26.09
C THR A 3 8.16 30.17 -26.93
N ALA A 4 8.82 30.14 -28.09
CA ALA A 4 8.84 29.00 -29.00
C ALA A 4 9.54 27.75 -28.43
N GLU A 5 10.59 27.92 -27.62
CA GLU A 5 11.34 26.79 -27.04
C GLU A 5 10.56 26.12 -25.91
N THR A 6 9.89 26.94 -25.10
CA THR A 6 8.96 26.47 -24.08
C THR A 6 7.84 25.66 -24.71
N HIS A 7 7.24 26.16 -25.80
CA HIS A 7 6.21 25.43 -26.53
C HIS A 7 6.72 24.08 -27.08
N ALA A 8 7.95 24.02 -27.58
CA ALA A 8 8.52 22.77 -28.11
C ALA A 8 8.68 21.69 -27.03
N ILE A 9 9.12 22.06 -25.82
CA ILE A 9 9.22 21.13 -24.69
C ILE A 9 7.83 20.69 -24.22
N HIS A 10 6.87 21.62 -24.13
CA HIS A 10 5.48 21.29 -23.76
C HIS A 10 4.83 20.32 -24.76
N ALA A 11 5.12 20.48 -26.06
CA ALA A 11 4.59 19.62 -27.12
C ALA A 11 4.98 18.13 -26.94
N LEU A 12 6.03 17.80 -26.18
CA LEU A 12 6.39 16.42 -25.85
C LEU A 12 5.29 15.76 -24.99
N TRP A 13 4.81 16.44 -23.95
CA TRP A 13 3.73 15.91 -23.10
C TRP A 13 2.37 15.93 -23.82
N GLU A 14 2.11 16.92 -24.66
CA GLU A 14 0.91 16.90 -25.52
C GLU A 14 0.92 15.72 -26.48
N THR A 15 2.09 15.36 -27.02
CA THR A 15 2.25 14.17 -27.86
C THR A 15 2.00 12.89 -27.08
N MET A 16 2.53 12.78 -25.86
CA MET A 16 2.24 11.66 -24.96
C MET A 16 0.74 11.54 -24.65
N ALA A 17 0.07 12.65 -24.36
CA ALA A 17 -1.37 12.66 -24.09
C ALA A 17 -2.21 12.23 -25.30
N ARG A 18 -1.88 12.72 -26.51
CA ARG A 18 -2.52 12.29 -27.77
C ARG A 18 -2.31 10.81 -28.03
N ALA A 19 -1.06 10.35 -27.89
CA ALA A 19 -0.68 8.96 -28.09
C ALA A 19 -1.42 8.01 -27.13
N TRP A 20 -1.55 8.43 -25.86
CA TRP A 20 -2.31 7.69 -24.86
C TRP A 20 -3.78 7.59 -25.26
N ALA A 21 -4.40 8.70 -25.65
CA ALA A 21 -5.80 8.75 -26.06
C ALA A 21 -6.10 7.88 -27.30
N SER A 22 -5.13 7.72 -28.20
CA SER A 22 -5.23 6.86 -29.38
C SER A 22 -4.67 5.45 -29.18
N ALA A 23 -4.25 5.09 -27.96
CA ALA A 23 -3.56 3.83 -27.66
C ALA A 23 -2.34 3.55 -28.58
N ASP A 24 -1.64 4.60 -29.03
CA ASP A 24 -0.51 4.51 -29.95
C ASP A 24 0.81 4.53 -29.18
N ALA A 25 1.33 3.34 -28.87
CA ALA A 25 2.57 3.20 -28.14
C ALA A 25 3.82 3.68 -28.91
N ALA A 26 3.78 3.66 -30.26
CA ALA A 26 4.88 4.15 -31.07
C ALA A 26 4.94 5.68 -31.05
N LEU A 27 3.79 6.34 -31.16
CA LEU A 27 3.68 7.79 -30.99
C LEU A 27 4.05 8.21 -29.56
N PHE A 28 3.62 7.44 -28.54
CA PHE A 28 3.99 7.72 -27.16
C PHE A 28 5.51 7.66 -26.99
N ALA A 29 6.15 6.62 -27.52
CA ALA A 29 7.59 6.45 -27.43
C ALA A 29 8.39 7.46 -28.30
N SER A 30 7.77 8.07 -29.31
CA SER A 30 8.46 8.95 -30.26
C SER A 30 9.15 10.16 -29.61
N VAL A 31 8.66 10.61 -28.46
CA VAL A 31 9.21 11.76 -27.73
C VAL A 31 10.51 11.46 -27.00
N PHE A 32 10.85 10.19 -26.79
CA PHE A 32 12.07 9.77 -26.09
C PHE A 32 13.21 9.57 -27.07
N SER A 33 14.46 9.82 -26.69
CA SER A 33 15.62 9.47 -27.54
C SER A 33 15.72 7.94 -27.74
N PRO A 34 16.36 7.44 -28.81
CA PRO A 34 16.51 5.99 -29.04
C PRO A 34 17.10 5.23 -27.85
N ASP A 35 17.99 5.88 -27.10
CA ASP A 35 18.77 5.39 -25.97
C ASP A 35 18.27 5.93 -24.61
N CYS A 36 17.04 6.46 -24.55
CA CYS A 36 16.51 7.10 -23.34
C CYS A 36 16.61 6.23 -22.07
N ASP A 37 17.12 6.83 -21.00
CA ASP A 37 17.11 6.28 -19.65
C ASP A 37 15.73 6.46 -19.01
N PHE A 38 14.84 5.49 -19.23
CA PHE A 38 13.51 5.49 -18.65
C PHE A 38 13.45 4.62 -17.38
N THR A 39 12.89 5.15 -16.30
CA THR A 39 12.58 4.42 -15.07
C THR A 39 11.07 4.49 -14.82
N THR A 40 10.41 3.32 -14.78
CA THR A 40 8.97 3.24 -14.46
C THR A 40 8.72 3.48 -12.97
N VAL A 41 7.46 3.71 -12.60
CA VAL A 41 7.03 3.81 -11.19
C VAL A 41 7.35 2.58 -10.33
N ARG A 42 7.64 1.41 -10.95
CA ARG A 42 8.06 0.19 -10.27
C ARG A 42 9.58 0.01 -10.20
N GLY A 43 10.34 0.94 -10.79
CA GLY A 43 11.80 0.85 -10.90
C GLY A 43 12.29 0.03 -12.09
N ASP A 44 11.40 -0.44 -12.96
CA ASP A 44 11.78 -1.17 -14.18
C ASP A 44 12.48 -0.22 -15.17
N LYS A 45 13.48 -0.74 -15.89
CA LYS A 45 14.26 0.01 -16.89
C LYS A 45 14.11 -0.60 -18.30
N PRO A 46 13.10 -0.19 -19.08
CA PRO A 46 12.97 -0.65 -20.46
C PRO A 46 14.17 -0.16 -21.30
N PRO A 47 14.68 -0.99 -22.24
CA PRO A 47 15.83 -0.62 -23.05
C PRO A 47 15.45 0.41 -24.13
N GLY A 48 15.70 1.69 -23.83
CA GLY A 48 15.52 2.81 -24.75
C GLY A 48 14.10 2.93 -25.33
N ARG A 49 13.98 3.67 -26.44
CA ARG A 49 12.70 3.96 -27.10
C ARG A 49 11.90 2.69 -27.44
N ALA A 50 12.56 1.67 -27.96
CA ALA A 50 11.91 0.43 -28.37
C ALA A 50 11.30 -0.32 -27.17
N GLY A 51 12.02 -0.38 -26.05
CA GLY A 51 11.52 -0.95 -24.80
C GLY A 51 10.32 -0.18 -24.24
N ILE A 52 10.38 1.15 -24.30
CA ILE A 52 9.28 2.04 -23.87
C ILE A 52 8.03 1.77 -24.71
N ALA A 53 8.16 1.72 -26.04
CA ALA A 53 7.05 1.43 -26.95
C ALA A 53 6.41 0.05 -26.65
N ALA A 54 7.24 -0.99 -26.54
CA ALA A 54 6.74 -2.35 -26.24
C ALA A 54 6.04 -2.43 -24.86
N GLY A 55 6.54 -1.68 -23.87
CA GLY A 55 5.92 -1.57 -22.55
C GLY A 55 4.54 -0.92 -22.63
N HIS A 56 4.43 0.23 -23.30
CA HIS A 56 3.17 0.96 -23.41
C HIS A 56 2.14 0.25 -24.29
N ASP A 57 2.56 -0.47 -25.34
CA ASP A 57 1.64 -1.30 -26.14
C ASP A 57 0.93 -2.36 -25.27
N ARG A 58 1.67 -3.01 -24.36
CA ARG A 58 1.07 -3.94 -23.40
C ARG A 58 0.12 -3.24 -22.44
N LEU A 59 0.48 -2.06 -21.93
CA LEU A 59 -0.36 -1.30 -20.99
C LEU A 59 -1.68 -0.85 -21.65
N PHE A 60 -1.61 -0.33 -22.87
CA PHE A 60 -2.79 0.13 -23.63
C PHE A 60 -3.73 -1.00 -24.03
N ARG A 61 -3.23 -2.24 -24.16
CA ARG A 61 -4.06 -3.43 -24.39
C ARG A 61 -4.66 -4.02 -23.12
N THR A 62 -4.21 -3.59 -21.95
CA THR A 62 -4.58 -4.19 -20.65
C THR A 62 -5.07 -3.14 -19.67
N GLN A 63 -4.32 -2.86 -18.61
CA GLN A 63 -4.72 -2.03 -17.46
C GLN A 63 -5.08 -0.57 -17.82
N TYR A 64 -4.59 -0.07 -18.96
CA TYR A 64 -4.82 1.31 -19.41
C TYR A 64 -5.63 1.38 -20.71
N ALA A 65 -6.30 0.29 -21.10
CA ALA A 65 -7.25 0.32 -22.20
C ALA A 65 -8.35 1.38 -21.97
N SER A 66 -8.61 2.22 -22.98
CA SER A 66 -9.64 3.27 -22.92
C SER A 66 -9.46 4.31 -21.81
N THR A 67 -8.22 4.50 -21.34
CA THR A 67 -7.87 5.58 -20.40
C THR A 67 -7.34 6.80 -21.13
N ARG A 68 -7.22 7.94 -20.44
CA ARG A 68 -6.62 9.17 -20.96
C ARG A 68 -5.51 9.63 -20.04
N LEU A 69 -4.51 10.30 -20.60
CA LEU A 69 -3.44 10.95 -19.84
C LEU A 69 -3.63 12.47 -19.94
N GLU A 70 -3.72 13.12 -18.80
CA GLU A 70 -3.59 14.56 -18.68
C GLU A 70 -2.25 14.88 -18.04
N ALA A 71 -1.52 15.83 -18.60
CA ALA A 71 -0.21 16.23 -18.12
C ALA A 71 -0.13 17.73 -17.90
N ARG A 72 0.61 18.11 -16.88
CA ARG A 72 0.94 19.49 -16.55
C ARG A 72 2.45 19.61 -16.35
N ILE A 73 3.08 20.53 -17.06
CA ILE A 73 4.45 20.93 -16.78
C ILE A 73 4.45 21.86 -15.57
N VAL A 74 5.18 21.48 -14.52
CA VAL A 74 5.32 22.26 -13.30
C VAL A 74 6.45 23.26 -13.45
N ALA A 75 7.60 22.80 -13.97
CA ALA A 75 8.78 23.63 -14.15
C ALA A 75 9.63 23.18 -15.33
N VAL A 76 10.28 24.14 -15.99
CA VAL A 76 11.32 23.90 -16.99
C VAL A 76 12.56 24.69 -16.56
N ARG A 77 13.67 24.00 -16.33
CA ARG A 77 14.96 24.62 -16.00
C ARG A 77 15.98 24.27 -17.08
N HIS A 78 16.35 25.27 -17.88
CA HIS A 78 17.40 25.14 -18.88
C HIS A 78 18.76 25.08 -18.18
N LEU A 79 19.51 24.01 -18.44
CA LEU A 79 20.91 23.85 -18.00
C LEU A 79 21.88 24.44 -19.02
N ARG A 80 21.50 24.33 -20.30
CA ARG A 80 22.18 24.88 -21.49
C ARG A 80 21.11 25.26 -22.54
N PRO A 81 21.46 25.94 -23.64
CA PRO A 81 20.49 26.27 -24.70
C PRO A 81 19.81 25.04 -25.34
N ASP A 82 20.49 23.89 -25.31
CA ASP A 82 20.07 22.62 -25.89
C ASP A 82 19.67 21.56 -24.86
N LEU A 83 19.66 21.89 -23.55
CA LEU A 83 19.46 20.91 -22.49
C LEU A 83 18.65 21.49 -21.33
N ALA A 84 17.57 20.83 -20.94
CA ALA A 84 16.71 21.26 -19.85
C ALA A 84 16.27 20.09 -18.95
N THR A 85 16.08 20.37 -17.66
CA THR A 85 15.30 19.49 -16.78
C THR A 85 13.85 19.95 -16.77
N VAL A 86 12.93 19.00 -16.82
CA VAL A 86 11.48 19.26 -16.85
C VAL A 86 10.82 18.48 -15.73
N GLU A 87 10.07 19.18 -14.89
CA GLU A 87 9.21 18.60 -13.89
C GLU A 87 7.78 18.58 -14.41
N ALA A 88 7.15 17.41 -14.37
CA ALA A 88 5.80 17.23 -14.88
C ALA A 88 4.96 16.35 -13.97
N GLU A 89 3.69 16.70 -13.85
CA GLU A 89 2.65 15.89 -13.23
C GLU A 89 1.82 15.26 -14.33
N SER A 90 1.42 14.00 -14.16
CA SER A 90 0.53 13.31 -15.09
C SER A 90 -0.52 12.51 -14.34
N THR A 91 -1.77 12.65 -14.75
CA THR A 91 -2.92 11.92 -14.19
C THR A 91 -3.52 11.03 -15.26
N ILE A 92 -3.66 9.75 -14.94
CA ILE A 92 -4.38 8.79 -15.76
C ILE A 92 -5.85 8.82 -15.35
N LEU A 93 -6.73 9.05 -16.31
CA LEU A 93 -8.18 9.12 -16.12
C LEU A 93 -8.87 7.94 -16.78
N THR A 94 -9.94 7.44 -16.16
CA THR A 94 -10.87 6.50 -16.81
C THR A 94 -11.58 7.17 -18.01
N ALA A 95 -12.25 6.38 -18.83
CA ALA A 95 -13.12 6.91 -19.89
C ALA A 95 -14.20 7.89 -19.37
N ALA A 96 -14.63 7.72 -18.11
CA ALA A 96 -15.59 8.58 -17.44
C ALA A 96 -14.97 9.82 -16.76
N GLY A 97 -13.64 9.99 -16.83
CA GLY A 97 -12.93 11.14 -16.25
C GLY A 97 -12.55 11.00 -14.78
N ALA A 98 -12.70 9.81 -14.16
CA ALA A 98 -12.26 9.58 -12.79
C ALA A 98 -10.74 9.30 -12.73
N PRO A 99 -9.98 9.85 -11.78
CA PRO A 99 -8.54 9.60 -11.65
C PRO A 99 -8.25 8.17 -11.18
N LEU A 100 -7.34 7.49 -11.89
CA LEU A 100 -6.82 6.16 -11.56
C LEU A 100 -5.46 6.22 -10.87
N ALA A 101 -4.58 7.09 -11.36
CA ALA A 101 -3.24 7.25 -10.83
C ALA A 101 -2.69 8.63 -11.17
N THR A 102 -1.94 9.21 -10.25
CA THR A 102 -1.13 10.41 -10.50
C THR A 102 0.34 10.01 -10.40
N THR A 103 1.16 10.57 -11.29
CA THR A 103 2.59 10.39 -11.30
C THR A 103 3.30 11.73 -11.40
N HIS A 104 4.45 11.84 -10.73
CA HIS A 104 5.35 12.97 -10.84
C HIS A 104 6.61 12.49 -11.57
N ALA A 105 7.07 13.26 -12.53
CA ALA A 105 8.22 12.94 -13.35
C ALA A 105 9.26 14.04 -13.32
N LEU A 106 10.53 13.62 -13.21
CA LEU A 106 11.68 14.44 -13.57
C LEU A 106 12.26 13.88 -14.87
N ALA A 107 12.29 14.72 -15.89
CA ALA A 107 12.81 14.38 -17.20
C ALA A 107 13.97 15.29 -17.60
N VAL A 108 14.84 14.78 -18.47
CA VAL A 108 15.87 15.57 -19.15
C VAL A 108 15.48 15.65 -20.62
N ALA A 109 15.23 16.87 -21.10
CA ALA A 109 14.97 17.16 -22.49
C ALA A 109 16.25 17.69 -23.14
N GLU A 110 16.59 17.15 -24.31
CA GLU A 110 17.73 17.58 -25.12
C GLU A 110 17.29 17.90 -26.55
N ARG A 111 17.81 19.00 -27.09
CA ARG A 111 17.58 19.41 -28.47
C ARG A 111 18.59 18.71 -29.37
N THR A 112 18.07 17.99 -30.34
CA THR A 112 18.84 17.34 -31.40
C THR A 112 19.47 18.37 -32.35
N ALA A 113 20.45 17.91 -33.15
CA ALA A 113 21.07 18.73 -34.18
C ALA A 113 20.09 19.22 -35.27
N THR A 114 18.96 18.52 -35.48
CA THR A 114 17.89 18.94 -36.41
C THR A 114 16.97 19.99 -35.81
N GLY A 115 17.11 20.30 -34.52
CA GLY A 115 16.32 21.30 -33.81
C GLY A 115 15.14 20.73 -33.01
N ASP A 116 14.84 19.44 -33.16
CA ASP A 116 13.76 18.75 -32.43
C ASP A 116 14.18 18.42 -31.01
N TRP A 117 13.24 18.44 -30.06
CA TRP A 117 13.50 18.03 -28.68
C TRP A 117 13.12 16.57 -28.46
N HIS A 118 13.92 15.87 -27.65
CA HIS A 118 13.59 14.54 -27.14
C HIS A 118 13.87 14.46 -25.64
N LEU A 119 13.20 13.52 -24.97
CA LEU A 119 13.50 13.14 -23.60
C LEU A 119 14.62 12.09 -23.61
N THR A 120 15.80 12.42 -23.07
CA THR A 120 16.95 11.52 -22.97
C THR A 120 16.98 10.75 -21.63
N ALA A 121 16.33 11.30 -20.61
CA ALA A 121 16.07 10.60 -19.35
C ALA A 121 14.66 10.91 -18.85
N PHE A 122 14.01 9.93 -18.25
CA PHE A 122 12.68 10.07 -17.68
C PHE A 122 12.54 9.16 -16.46
N HIS A 123 12.39 9.76 -15.29
CA HIS A 123 12.10 9.03 -14.06
C HIS A 123 10.75 9.49 -13.55
N ASN A 124 9.81 8.56 -13.35
CA ASN A 124 8.54 8.88 -12.72
C ASN A 124 8.26 8.04 -11.47
N MET A 125 7.44 8.60 -10.60
CA MET A 125 7.02 8.00 -9.35
C MET A 125 5.55 8.29 -9.09
N ILE A 126 4.91 7.44 -8.30
CA ILE A 126 3.63 7.78 -7.68
C ILE A 126 3.97 8.65 -6.45
N PRO A 127 3.53 9.91 -6.38
CA PRO A 127 3.74 10.73 -5.21
C PRO A 127 3.06 10.07 -4.01
N ALA A 128 3.68 10.15 -2.84
CA ALA A 128 2.95 9.89 -1.62
C ALA A 128 1.76 10.85 -1.57
N ILE A 129 0.57 10.35 -1.26
CA ILE A 129 -0.58 11.21 -0.98
C ILE A 129 -0.08 12.21 0.08
N PRO A 130 -0.09 13.53 -0.19
CA PRO A 130 0.24 14.50 0.83
C PRO A 130 -0.63 14.16 2.02
N LYS A 131 -0.02 13.91 3.18
CA LYS A 131 -0.78 13.98 4.42
C LYS A 131 -1.28 15.41 4.46
N GLU A 132 -2.48 15.64 3.96
CA GLU A 132 -3.30 16.67 4.54
C GLU A 132 -3.19 16.36 6.02
N THR A 133 -2.56 17.25 6.78
CA THR A 133 -2.77 17.31 8.21
C THR A 133 -4.25 17.64 8.36
N ALA A 134 -5.11 16.64 8.11
CA ALA A 134 -6.30 16.47 8.89
C ALA A 134 -5.80 16.68 10.30
N ALA A 135 -6.24 17.79 10.91
CA ALA A 135 -6.00 18.01 12.31
C ALA A 135 -6.29 16.66 12.96
N VAL A 136 -5.26 16.02 13.51
CA VAL A 136 -5.48 14.86 14.36
C VAL A 136 -6.49 15.40 15.36
N PRO A 137 -7.74 14.91 15.37
CA PRO A 137 -8.69 15.39 16.34
C PRO A 137 -7.99 15.22 17.67
N GLN A 138 -7.81 16.32 18.40
CA GLN A 138 -7.37 16.26 19.79
C GLN A 138 -8.24 15.18 20.44
N PRO A 139 -7.66 14.16 21.08
CA PRO A 139 -8.43 13.05 21.61
C PRO A 139 -9.51 13.63 22.52
N THR A 140 -10.77 13.53 22.08
CA THR A 140 -11.90 13.73 22.96
C THR A 140 -11.93 12.54 23.92
N GLU A 141 -12.55 12.71 25.09
CA GLU A 141 -12.58 11.81 26.25
C GLU A 141 -12.99 10.33 25.99
N SER A 142 -13.18 9.88 24.74
CA SER A 142 -13.54 8.51 24.36
C SER A 142 -12.36 7.59 23.99
N GLU A 143 -11.12 7.86 24.43
CA GLU A 143 -10.01 6.90 24.22
C GLU A 143 -10.28 5.51 24.83
N GLN A 144 -11.16 5.44 25.83
CA GLN A 144 -11.64 4.21 26.46
C GLN A 144 -12.68 3.43 25.61
N ALA A 145 -13.24 4.02 24.55
CA ALA A 145 -14.29 3.39 23.73
C ALA A 145 -13.81 2.84 22.38
N ARG A 146 -12.57 3.15 21.94
CA ARG A 146 -12.06 2.69 20.62
C ARG A 146 -11.55 1.25 20.71
N PRO A 147 -11.96 0.33 19.81
CA PRO A 147 -11.37 -1.00 19.70
C PRO A 147 -9.84 -0.94 19.61
N LYS A 148 -9.16 -1.81 20.37
CA LYS A 148 -7.69 -1.85 20.42
C LYS A 148 -7.19 -3.15 19.80
N LEU A 149 -6.15 -3.06 18.98
CA LEU A 149 -5.43 -4.24 18.51
C LEU A 149 -4.67 -4.85 19.70
N ARG A 150 -5.03 -6.07 20.09
CA ARG A 150 -4.55 -6.71 21.33
C ARG A 150 -4.09 -8.15 21.13
N HIS A 151 -4.14 -8.65 19.90
CA HIS A 151 -3.80 -10.04 19.62
C HIS A 151 -3.12 -10.20 18.27
N LEU A 152 -2.13 -11.08 18.24
CA LEU A 152 -1.44 -11.53 17.03
C LEU A 152 -1.26 -13.04 17.08
N ALA A 153 -1.48 -13.70 15.95
CA ALA A 153 -1.31 -15.14 15.84
C ALA A 153 -0.32 -15.51 14.73
N ILE A 154 0.65 -16.35 15.08
CA ILE A 154 1.68 -16.87 14.19
C ILE A 154 1.56 -18.39 14.15
N VAL A 155 1.48 -18.96 12.96
CA VAL A 155 1.63 -20.40 12.77
C VAL A 155 3.11 -20.75 12.79
N ALA A 156 3.52 -21.54 13.78
CA ALA A 156 4.90 -21.88 14.05
C ALA A 156 5.16 -23.38 13.89
N LYS A 157 6.27 -23.72 13.25
CA LYS A 157 6.76 -25.11 13.16
C LYS A 157 7.12 -25.65 14.56
N ASP A 158 7.69 -24.81 15.40
CA ASP A 158 8.13 -25.11 16.75
C ASP A 158 7.73 -23.97 17.71
N PRO A 159 6.49 -24.00 18.24
CA PRO A 159 6.00 -22.93 19.13
C PRO A 159 6.81 -22.82 20.42
N GLU A 160 7.31 -23.90 21.00
CA GLU A 160 8.10 -23.86 22.25
C GLU A 160 9.44 -23.15 22.03
N LYS A 161 10.16 -23.48 20.95
CA LYS A 161 11.40 -22.78 20.61
C LYS A 161 11.15 -21.29 20.35
N LEU A 162 10.05 -20.97 19.69
CA LEU A 162 9.69 -19.58 19.39
C LEU A 162 9.22 -18.82 20.65
N ALA A 163 8.49 -19.47 21.54
CA ALA A 163 8.12 -18.93 22.85
C ALA A 163 9.37 -18.62 23.67
N ALA A 164 10.33 -19.55 23.75
CA ALA A 164 11.60 -19.33 24.44
C ALA A 164 12.38 -18.14 23.87
N PHE A 165 12.35 -17.94 22.55
CA PHE A 165 12.93 -16.76 21.93
C PHE A 165 12.23 -15.46 22.37
N TYR A 166 10.90 -15.40 22.30
CA TYR A 166 10.17 -14.20 22.70
C TYR A 166 10.28 -13.89 24.20
N THR A 167 10.28 -14.91 25.05
CA THR A 167 10.53 -14.74 26.49
C THR A 167 11.95 -14.28 26.77
N SER A 168 12.97 -14.85 26.11
CA SER A 168 14.37 -14.50 26.41
C SER A 168 14.81 -13.15 25.85
N VAL A 169 14.34 -12.79 24.65
CA VAL A 169 14.78 -11.56 23.96
C VAL A 169 13.92 -10.36 24.31
N PHE A 170 12.61 -10.56 24.47
CA PHE A 170 11.64 -9.48 24.66
C PHE A 170 10.95 -9.53 26.02
N SER A 171 11.36 -10.45 26.91
CA SER A 171 10.79 -10.60 28.24
C SER A 171 9.28 -10.84 28.25
N MET A 172 8.74 -11.47 27.18
CA MET A 172 7.32 -11.80 27.14
C MET A 172 6.99 -12.94 28.10
N GLU A 173 5.90 -12.79 28.84
CA GLU A 173 5.39 -13.78 29.77
C GLU A 173 4.59 -14.85 29.03
N LEU A 174 5.02 -16.10 29.14
CA LEU A 174 4.26 -17.25 28.67
C LEU A 174 3.17 -17.61 29.68
N PHE A 175 1.92 -17.28 29.37
CA PHE A 175 0.81 -17.41 30.31
C PHE A 175 -0.05 -18.65 30.06
N HIS A 176 0.02 -19.27 28.88
CA HIS A 176 -0.75 -20.47 28.55
C HIS A 176 -0.06 -21.39 27.54
N ARG A 177 -0.36 -22.68 27.64
CA ARG A 177 0.06 -23.73 26.71
C ARG A 177 -1.11 -24.66 26.41
N ASP A 178 -1.34 -24.91 25.13
CA ASP A 178 -2.32 -25.90 24.70
C ASP A 178 -1.71 -27.31 24.62
N PRO A 179 -2.51 -28.37 24.78
CA PRO A 179 -2.05 -29.76 24.62
C PRO A 179 -1.48 -30.08 23.23
N ASP A 180 -1.85 -29.33 22.20
CA ASP A 180 -1.32 -29.47 20.83
C ASP A 180 0.09 -28.88 20.67
N GLY A 181 0.64 -28.26 21.73
CA GLY A 181 1.95 -27.61 21.74
C GLY A 181 1.92 -26.14 21.34
N SER A 182 0.74 -25.54 21.12
CA SER A 182 0.63 -24.09 20.92
C SER A 182 0.94 -23.34 22.22
N CYS A 183 1.58 -22.17 22.10
CA CYS A 183 2.04 -21.36 23.23
C CYS A 183 1.46 -19.95 23.14
N PHE A 184 1.13 -19.33 24.27
CA PHE A 184 0.53 -18.00 24.30
C PHE A 184 1.30 -17.09 25.25
N LEU A 185 1.83 -16.00 24.69
CA LEU A 185 2.68 -15.07 25.41
C LEU A 185 2.04 -13.68 25.50
N SER A 186 2.47 -12.87 26.45
CA SER A 186 2.06 -11.47 26.54
C SER A 186 3.21 -10.57 26.98
N ASP A 187 3.21 -9.34 26.50
CA ASP A 187 4.07 -8.24 26.97
C ASP A 187 3.33 -7.32 27.98
N GLY A 188 2.16 -7.76 28.47
CA GLY A 188 1.25 -6.97 29.32
C GLY A 188 0.34 -6.01 28.55
N HIS A 189 0.46 -5.93 27.22
CA HIS A 189 -0.39 -5.08 26.37
C HIS A 189 -1.00 -5.85 25.20
N LEU A 190 -0.28 -6.79 24.62
CA LEU A 190 -0.66 -7.60 23.47
C LEU A 190 -0.48 -9.08 23.82
N SER A 191 -1.38 -9.91 23.32
CA SER A 191 -1.31 -11.37 23.38
C SER A 191 -0.75 -11.91 22.06
N LEU A 192 0.22 -12.81 22.16
CA LEU A 192 0.86 -13.47 21.02
C LEU A 192 0.57 -14.96 21.09
N ALA A 193 -0.26 -15.45 20.17
CA ALA A 193 -0.51 -16.88 19.99
C ALA A 193 0.46 -17.48 18.99
N LEU A 194 1.22 -18.47 19.45
CA LEU A 194 2.11 -19.30 18.63
C LEU A 194 1.40 -20.64 18.38
N ILE A 195 0.73 -20.73 17.25
CA ILE A 195 -0.12 -21.87 16.89
C ILE A 195 0.76 -22.98 16.30
N LYS A 196 0.63 -24.20 16.81
CA LYS A 196 1.36 -25.35 16.25
C LYS A 196 0.90 -25.61 14.81
N HIS A 197 1.85 -25.56 13.88
CA HIS A 197 1.61 -25.97 12.50
C HIS A 197 1.20 -27.45 12.45
N ARG A 198 0.04 -27.73 11.86
CA ARG A 198 -0.45 -29.08 11.61
C ARG A 198 0.13 -29.59 10.29
N LEU A 199 0.79 -30.75 10.32
CA LEU A 199 1.48 -31.30 9.13
C LEU A 199 0.53 -31.70 8.00
N ASP A 200 -0.74 -31.91 8.32
CA ASP A 200 -1.86 -32.27 7.44
C ASP A 200 -2.74 -31.07 7.07
N GLY A 201 -2.40 -29.86 7.51
CA GLY A 201 -3.17 -28.65 7.23
C GLY A 201 -2.57 -27.79 6.12
N ASP A 202 -3.44 -27.07 5.40
CA ASP A 202 -3.05 -26.15 4.32
C ASP A 202 -2.58 -24.76 4.83
N THR A 203 -2.47 -24.57 6.14
CA THR A 203 -2.15 -23.25 6.72
C THR A 203 -0.64 -22.97 6.65
N PRO A 204 -0.19 -21.93 5.93
CA PRO A 204 1.23 -21.60 5.83
C PRO A 204 1.84 -21.23 7.19
N LEU A 205 3.16 -21.41 7.32
CA LEU A 205 3.93 -20.84 8.42
C LEU A 205 3.93 -19.31 8.36
N GLY A 206 4.01 -18.67 9.53
CA GLY A 206 4.07 -17.21 9.63
C GLY A 206 2.75 -16.59 10.06
N MET A 207 2.45 -15.41 9.55
CA MET A 207 1.32 -14.61 10.03
C MET A 207 -0.02 -15.27 9.71
N ASN A 208 -0.91 -15.35 10.69
CA ASN A 208 -2.18 -16.06 10.56
C ASN A 208 -3.40 -15.15 10.72
N HIS A 209 -3.49 -14.43 11.84
CA HIS A 209 -4.56 -13.46 12.10
C HIS A 209 -4.14 -12.49 13.20
N PHE A 210 -4.92 -11.43 13.37
CA PHE A 210 -4.81 -10.50 14.48
C PHE A 210 -6.14 -10.39 15.22
N GLY A 211 -6.23 -9.61 16.29
CA GLY A 211 -7.49 -9.48 17.02
C GLY A 211 -7.70 -8.15 17.72
N PHE A 212 -8.96 -7.74 17.76
CA PHE A 212 -9.42 -6.53 18.42
C PHE A 212 -10.10 -6.84 19.75
N HIS A 213 -9.62 -6.18 20.80
CA HIS A 213 -10.37 -6.04 22.03
C HIS A 213 -11.39 -4.93 21.85
N VAL A 214 -12.66 -5.30 21.88
CA VAL A 214 -13.82 -4.41 21.75
C VAL A 214 -14.54 -4.33 23.09
N THR A 215 -15.41 -3.34 23.28
CA THR A 215 -16.27 -3.27 24.48
C THR A 215 -17.59 -4.01 24.27
N ASP A 216 -18.06 -4.07 23.02
CA ASP A 216 -19.34 -4.66 22.62
C ASP A 216 -19.15 -5.39 21.29
N THR A 217 -19.20 -6.72 21.33
CA THR A 217 -19.07 -7.59 20.16
C THR A 217 -20.30 -7.53 19.27
N GLU A 218 -21.50 -7.30 19.81
CA GLU A 218 -22.75 -7.23 19.04
C GLU A 218 -22.76 -5.95 18.20
N ALA A 219 -22.52 -4.80 18.84
CA ALA A 219 -22.44 -3.52 18.14
C ALA A 219 -21.34 -3.50 17.08
N THR A 220 -20.17 -4.05 17.39
CA THR A 220 -19.06 -4.15 16.43
C THR A 220 -19.41 -5.08 15.26
N SER A 221 -20.05 -6.22 15.53
CA SER A 221 -20.46 -7.16 14.49
C SER A 221 -21.52 -6.56 13.56
N ALA A 222 -22.46 -5.79 14.09
CA ALA A 222 -23.46 -5.08 13.29
C ALA A 222 -22.82 -4.05 12.35
N ALA A 223 -21.86 -3.26 12.86
CA ALA A 223 -21.13 -2.28 12.07
C ALA A 223 -20.31 -2.91 10.93
N LEU A 224 -19.72 -4.09 11.18
CA LEU A 224 -19.00 -4.84 10.15
C LEU A 224 -19.92 -5.28 8.99
N VAL A 225 -21.11 -5.79 9.32
CA VAL A 225 -22.11 -6.17 8.32
C VAL A 225 -22.60 -4.96 7.52
N GLU A 226 -22.84 -3.82 8.19
CA GLU A 226 -23.22 -2.56 7.52
C GLU A 226 -22.12 -2.07 6.56
N ALA A 227 -20.86 -2.27 6.90
CA ALA A 227 -19.71 -1.96 6.06
C ALA A 227 -19.49 -2.96 4.90
N GLY A 228 -20.34 -3.98 4.77
CA GLY A 228 -20.32 -4.93 3.65
C GLY A 228 -19.46 -6.17 3.85
N THR A 229 -19.04 -6.49 5.09
CA THR A 229 -18.38 -7.77 5.39
C THR A 229 -19.40 -8.86 5.73
N ASP A 230 -18.98 -10.12 5.64
CA ASP A 230 -19.76 -11.23 6.18
C ASP A 230 -19.94 -11.09 7.69
N LYS A 231 -21.04 -11.66 8.22
CA LYS A 231 -21.31 -11.69 9.65
C LYS A 231 -20.19 -12.47 10.37
N PRO A 232 -19.59 -11.92 11.45
CA PRO A 232 -18.60 -12.64 12.23
C PRO A 232 -19.13 -13.99 12.72
N ALA A 233 -18.34 -15.04 12.52
CA ALA A 233 -18.65 -16.39 12.94
C ALA A 233 -18.27 -16.59 14.41
N GLU A 234 -19.19 -17.15 15.20
CA GLU A 234 -18.93 -17.52 16.59
C GLU A 234 -17.91 -18.65 16.65
N ARG A 235 -16.92 -18.51 17.53
CA ARG A 235 -15.90 -19.52 17.74
C ARG A 235 -16.35 -20.49 18.81
N PHE A 236 -16.96 -21.60 18.39
CA PHE A 236 -17.15 -22.75 19.27
C PHE A 236 -15.80 -23.41 19.56
N THR A 237 -15.09 -22.90 20.56
CA THR A 237 -13.86 -23.53 21.06
C THR A 237 -13.92 -23.62 22.57
N ASP A 238 -13.39 -24.70 23.15
CA ASP A 238 -13.18 -24.86 24.60
C ASP A 238 -12.11 -23.89 25.15
N ARG A 239 -11.62 -22.96 24.32
CA ARG A 239 -10.56 -22.01 24.65
C ARG A 239 -11.18 -20.73 25.20
N PRO A 240 -10.65 -20.16 26.29
CA PRO A 240 -11.24 -19.00 26.95
C PRO A 240 -10.95 -17.66 26.25
N PHE A 241 -10.52 -17.67 24.98
CA PHE A 241 -10.03 -16.50 24.25
C PHE A 241 -10.65 -16.41 22.86
N ALA A 242 -10.99 -15.20 22.41
CA ALA A 242 -11.60 -14.89 21.10
C ALA A 242 -13.03 -15.45 20.88
N GLU A 243 -14.02 -14.57 20.89
CA GLU A 243 -15.46 -14.95 20.81
C GLU A 243 -15.93 -15.09 19.36
N TYR A 244 -15.46 -14.20 18.47
CA TYR A 244 -15.88 -14.17 17.07
C TYR A 244 -14.70 -14.08 16.12
N ARG A 245 -14.87 -14.61 14.92
CA ARG A 245 -13.93 -14.48 13.80
C ARG A 245 -14.60 -13.78 12.62
N ALA A 246 -13.89 -12.83 12.03
CA ALA A 246 -14.34 -12.06 10.88
C ALA A 246 -13.22 -11.93 9.84
N MET A 247 -13.58 -11.35 8.69
CA MET A 247 -12.65 -11.01 7.61
C MET A 247 -12.83 -9.54 7.25
N ASP A 248 -11.72 -8.86 6.95
CA ASP A 248 -11.76 -7.51 6.39
C ASP A 248 -12.05 -7.55 4.87
N PRO A 249 -12.26 -6.40 4.22
CA PRO A 249 -12.56 -6.35 2.78
C PRO A 249 -11.47 -6.94 1.87
N GLU A 250 -10.25 -7.11 2.36
CA GLU A 250 -9.12 -7.69 1.63
C GLU A 250 -8.92 -9.19 1.97
N GLY A 251 -9.81 -9.78 2.78
CA GLY A 251 -9.80 -11.18 3.16
C GLY A 251 -8.86 -11.53 4.32
N ASN A 252 -8.34 -10.54 5.06
CA ASN A 252 -7.51 -10.82 6.22
C ASN A 252 -8.38 -11.28 7.40
N TRP A 253 -7.98 -12.37 8.05
CA TRP A 253 -8.67 -12.89 9.22
C TRP A 253 -8.35 -12.06 10.45
N PHE A 254 -9.39 -11.72 11.21
CA PHE A 254 -9.24 -11.17 12.55
C PHE A 254 -10.28 -11.72 13.52
N ASP A 255 -9.91 -11.73 14.80
CA ASP A 255 -10.76 -12.17 15.89
C ASP A 255 -11.27 -10.95 16.70
N LEU A 256 -12.49 -11.04 17.23
CA LEU A 256 -13.10 -10.06 18.14
C LEU A 256 -13.27 -10.67 19.53
N SER A 257 -12.96 -9.90 20.56
CA SER A 257 -13.31 -10.27 21.93
C SER A 257 -13.65 -9.07 22.80
N ALA A 258 -14.72 -9.18 23.60
CA ALA A 258 -15.06 -8.28 24.69
C ALA A 258 -14.25 -8.57 25.96
N HIS A 259 -13.92 -9.83 26.20
CA HIS A 259 -13.21 -10.28 27.39
C HIS A 259 -11.68 -10.19 27.26
N GLY A 260 -11.17 -10.07 26.03
CA GLY A 260 -9.74 -9.99 25.71
C GLY A 260 -9.14 -11.34 25.31
N PHE A 261 -7.83 -11.37 25.07
CA PHE A 261 -7.12 -12.53 24.49
C PHE A 261 -6.19 -13.22 25.50
N GLY A 262 -6.54 -13.16 26.79
CA GLY A 262 -5.72 -13.68 27.88
C GLY A 262 -4.50 -12.82 28.22
N GLY A 263 -3.64 -13.36 29.10
CA GLY A 263 -2.43 -12.71 29.59
C GLY A 263 -2.67 -11.69 30.72
N PRO A 264 -1.60 -11.21 31.37
CA PRO A 264 -1.69 -10.14 32.36
C PRO A 264 -2.31 -8.90 31.73
N ARG A 265 -3.35 -8.36 32.36
CA ARG A 265 -3.97 -7.12 31.91
C ARG A 265 -3.00 -5.97 32.19
N PRO A 266 -2.84 -4.98 31.30
CA PRO A 266 -2.10 -3.79 31.64
C PRO A 266 -2.74 -3.17 32.90
N PRO A 267 -1.95 -2.65 33.85
CA PRO A 267 -2.50 -1.97 35.01
C PRO A 267 -3.46 -0.89 34.52
N SER A 268 -4.66 -0.84 35.10
CA SER A 268 -5.60 0.25 34.84
C SER A 268 -4.87 1.56 35.09
N THR A 269 -4.81 2.42 34.07
CA THR A 269 -4.46 3.82 34.28
C THR A 269 -5.32 4.34 35.43
N PRO A 270 -4.74 4.86 36.52
CA PRO A 270 -5.54 5.50 37.56
C PRO A 270 -6.40 6.56 36.89
N ASP A 271 -7.69 6.61 37.24
CA ASP A 271 -8.52 7.75 36.88
C ASP A 271 -7.76 9.02 37.29
N GLU A 272 -7.39 9.84 36.30
CA GLU A 272 -6.86 11.17 36.56
C GLU A 272 -7.99 11.96 37.24
N THR A 273 -7.86 12.14 38.55
CA THR A 273 -8.75 12.90 39.43
C THR A 273 -8.82 14.37 39.05
#